data_AF-A0A7C9A7Q0-F1
#
_entry.id   AF-A0A7C9A7Q0-F1
#
_cell.length_a   1.000
_cell.length_b   1.000
_cell.length_c   1.000
_cell.angle_alpha   90.00
_cell.angle_beta   90.00
_cell.angle_gamma   90.00
#
_symmetry.space_group_name_H-M   'P 1'
#
loop_
_entity.id
_entity.type
_entity.pdbx_description
1 polymer ?
#
loop_
_entity_poly.entity_id
_entity_poly.type
_entity_poly.pdbx_seq_one_letter_code
_entity_poly.pdbx_strand_id
1 'polypeptide(L)'
;VIDDFLEPSAIPGSCMAGPGGRMFAFTGHRSDDVAVKEGDKWHVVAKVPADVSCSQRGTIYGAKMVVIGSSKFGADQNGYVLDLGNYKWNRIDMYRHSGHVQCGCVMEL
;
A
#
# COMPACT_ATOMS: atom_id res chain seq x y z
N VAL A 1 -9.65 -11.69 11.24
CA VAL A 1 -10.48 -10.53 11.59
C VAL A 1 -9.60 -9.65 12.45
N ILE A 2 -9.33 -8.43 12.02
CA ILE A 2 -8.58 -7.46 12.82
C ILE A 2 -9.62 -6.63 13.57
N ASP A 3 -9.71 -6.82 14.89
CA ASP A 3 -10.39 -5.87 15.78
C ASP A 3 -9.44 -4.67 16.01
N ASP A 4 -9.96 -3.44 16.04
CA ASP A 4 -9.19 -2.19 16.17
C ASP A 4 -8.20 -1.90 15.02
N PHE A 5 -8.73 -1.85 13.79
CA PHE A 5 -7.96 -1.71 12.54
C PHE A 5 -7.02 -0.49 12.44
N LEU A 6 -7.41 0.65 13.03
CA LEU A 6 -6.56 1.84 13.04
C LEU A 6 -5.71 1.82 14.31
N GLU A 7 -4.55 1.18 14.22
CA GLU A 7 -3.54 1.31 15.26
C GLU A 7 -3.21 2.81 15.45
N PRO A 8 -2.85 3.24 16.68
CA PRO A 8 -2.38 4.61 16.94
C PRO A 8 -1.21 5.04 16.04
N SER A 9 -0.52 4.08 15.42
CA SER A 9 0.60 4.23 14.50
C SER A 9 0.19 4.42 13.02
N ALA A 10 -1.11 4.41 12.71
CA ALA A 10 -1.61 4.53 11.34
C ALA A 10 -1.16 5.84 10.68
N ILE A 11 -0.49 5.73 9.53
CA ILE A 11 0.01 6.88 8.78
C ILE A 11 -1.05 7.47 7.83
N PRO A 12 -1.07 8.80 7.61
CA PRO A 12 -1.99 9.43 6.65
C PRO A 12 -1.90 8.79 5.27
N GLY A 13 -3.04 8.42 4.67
CA GLY A 13 -3.12 7.76 3.36
C GLY A 13 -2.74 6.28 3.37
N SER A 14 -2.78 5.63 4.54
CA SER A 14 -2.75 4.17 4.66
C SER A 14 -3.99 3.50 4.09
N CYS A 15 -5.11 4.23 3.93
CA CYS A 15 -6.38 3.72 3.44
C CYS A 15 -6.73 4.24 2.04
N MET A 16 -7.24 3.34 1.20
CA MET A 16 -7.49 3.55 -0.21
C MET A 16 -8.85 2.97 -0.61
N ALA A 17 -9.62 3.73 -1.38
CA ALA A 17 -10.83 3.22 -2.02
C ALA A 17 -10.44 2.39 -3.25
N GLY A 18 -11.01 1.18 -3.34
CA GLY A 18 -10.78 0.26 -4.44
C GLY A 18 -12.04 -0.06 -5.23
N PRO A 19 -11.92 -0.93 -6.25
CA PRO A 19 -13.02 -1.26 -7.14
C PRO A 19 -14.14 -2.01 -6.42
N GLY A 20 -15.38 -1.74 -6.82
CA GLY A 20 -16.57 -2.36 -6.25
C GLY A 20 -16.92 -1.89 -4.83
N GLY A 21 -16.51 -0.67 -4.46
CA GLY A 21 -16.77 -0.11 -3.13
C GLY A 21 -15.94 -0.74 -2.01
N ARG A 22 -14.97 -1.59 -2.35
CA ARG A 22 -14.04 -2.19 -1.39
C ARG A 22 -13.08 -1.13 -0.87
N MET A 23 -12.72 -1.25 0.39
CA MET A 23 -11.74 -0.38 1.06
C MET A 23 -10.51 -1.21 1.38
N PHE A 24 -9.34 -0.68 1.06
CA PHE A 24 -8.06 -1.33 1.33
C PHE A 24 -7.25 -0.46 2.26
N ALA A 25 -6.41 -1.06 3.09
CA ALA A 25 -5.47 -0.29 3.86
C ALA A 25 -4.22 -1.07 4.24
N PHE A 26 -3.14 -0.34 4.48
CA PHE A 26 -1.97 -0.92 5.11
C PHE A 26 -2.21 -1.08 6.61
N THR A 27 -1.74 -2.20 7.16
CA THR A 27 -1.92 -2.59 8.56
C THR A 27 -0.66 -3.26 9.11
N GLY A 28 -0.64 -3.52 10.41
CA GLY A 28 0.50 -4.06 11.14
C GLY A 28 1.56 -3.01 11.47
N HIS A 29 2.52 -3.41 12.29
CA HIS A 29 3.64 -2.57 12.67
C HIS A 29 4.42 -2.15 11.43
N ARG A 30 4.68 -0.85 11.25
CA ARG A 30 5.29 -0.29 10.02
C ARG A 30 4.52 -0.56 8.73
N SER A 31 3.23 -0.89 8.81
CA SER A 31 2.40 -1.07 7.61
C SER A 31 2.83 -2.27 6.75
N ASP A 32 3.28 -3.35 7.38
CA ASP A 32 3.86 -4.55 6.76
C ASP A 32 2.85 -5.40 5.95
N ASP A 33 1.54 -5.18 6.12
CA ASP A 33 0.48 -5.95 5.47
C ASP A 33 -0.53 -5.05 4.75
N VAL A 34 -1.20 -5.60 3.73
CA VAL A 34 -2.37 -5.03 3.07
C VAL A 34 -3.61 -5.81 3.50
N ALA A 35 -4.63 -5.09 3.95
CA ALA A 35 -5.94 -5.64 4.27
C ALA A 35 -7.03 -5.04 3.39
N VAL A 36 -8.09 -5.81 3.17
CA VAL A 36 -9.35 -5.39 2.54
C VAL A 36 -10.48 -5.42 3.57
N LYS A 37 -11.40 -4.46 3.48
CA LYS A 37 -12.63 -4.44 4.28
C LYS A 37 -13.74 -5.18 3.54
N GLU A 38 -14.28 -6.21 4.16
CA GLU A 38 -15.42 -6.99 3.69
C GLU A 38 -16.53 -6.93 4.76
N GLY A 39 -17.63 -6.25 4.43
CA GLY A 39 -18.64 -5.89 5.42
C GLY A 39 -18.02 -4.99 6.50
N ASP A 40 -18.11 -5.42 7.76
CA ASP A 40 -17.54 -4.72 8.92
C ASP A 40 -16.18 -5.26 9.37
N LYS A 41 -15.58 -6.20 8.62
CA LYS A 41 -14.36 -6.89 9.03
C LYS A 41 -13.21 -6.60 8.07
N TRP A 42 -12.01 -6.53 8.63
CA TRP A 42 -10.76 -6.42 7.86
C TRP A 42 -10.08 -7.78 7.74
N HIS A 43 -9.62 -8.08 6.51
CA HIS A 43 -8.97 -9.32 6.13
C HIS A 43 -7.63 -9.01 5.46
N VAL A 44 -6.53 -9.56 5.99
CA VAL A 44 -5.20 -9.46 5.37
C VAL A 44 -5.19 -10.25 4.07
N VAL A 45 -4.73 -9.63 2.99
CA VAL A 45 -4.72 -10.23 1.64
C VAL A 45 -3.31 -10.40 1.06
N ALA A 46 -2.35 -9.58 1.50
CA ALA A 46 -0.97 -9.68 1.05
C ALA A 46 -0.01 -9.05 2.07
N LYS A 47 1.20 -9.60 2.17
CA LYS A 47 2.31 -8.96 2.87
C LYS A 47 2.99 -7.95 1.95
N VAL A 48 3.31 -6.76 2.45
CA VAL A 48 4.03 -5.72 1.72
C VAL A 48 5.50 -6.13 1.52
N PRO A 49 6.10 -5.95 0.33
CA PRO A 49 7.52 -6.21 0.12
C PRO A 49 8.39 -5.37 1.06
N ALA A 50 9.38 -6.00 1.69
CA ALA A 50 10.19 -5.37 2.74
C ALA A 50 11.04 -4.19 2.26
N ASP A 51 11.31 -4.09 0.95
CA ASP A 51 12.05 -3.00 0.33
C ASP A 51 11.18 -1.77 0.01
N VAL A 52 9.87 -1.84 0.31
CA VAL A 52 8.95 -0.70 0.34
C VAL A 52 8.23 -0.50 1.68
N SER A 53 8.50 -1.32 2.71
CA SER A 53 7.71 -1.30 3.96
C SER A 53 7.90 -0.04 4.84
N CYS A 54 8.85 0.83 4.52
CA CYS A 54 9.09 2.07 5.23
C CYS A 54 8.66 3.28 4.39
N SER A 55 7.97 4.24 5.02
CA SER A 55 7.52 5.49 4.38
C SER A 55 6.68 5.28 3.11
N GLN A 56 5.88 4.22 3.09
CA GLN A 56 5.16 3.83 1.90
C GLN A 56 3.93 4.69 1.62
N ARG A 57 3.65 4.84 0.34
CA ARG A 57 2.44 5.45 -0.20
C ARG A 57 1.79 4.50 -1.18
N GLY A 58 0.48 4.29 -0.98
CA GLY A 58 -0.34 3.49 -1.85
C GLY A 58 -1.34 4.34 -2.63
N THR A 59 -1.68 3.91 -3.84
CA THR A 59 -2.83 4.40 -4.59
C THR A 59 -3.44 3.28 -5.40
N ILE A 60 -4.76 3.30 -5.59
CA ILE A 60 -5.48 2.28 -6.37
C ILE A 60 -5.93 2.89 -7.70
N TYR A 61 -5.72 2.12 -8.77
CA TYR A 61 -6.25 2.40 -10.10
C TYR A 61 -6.80 1.11 -10.72
N GLY A 62 -8.05 1.15 -11.17
CA GLY A 62 -8.75 -0.04 -11.65
C GLY A 62 -8.66 -1.21 -10.65
N ALA A 63 -8.10 -2.34 -11.07
CA ALA A 63 -7.89 -3.54 -10.25
C ALA A 63 -6.45 -3.67 -9.72
N LYS A 64 -5.71 -2.57 -9.56
CA LYS A 64 -4.30 -2.56 -9.19
C LYS A 64 -4.02 -1.54 -8.08
N MET A 65 -3.14 -1.89 -7.15
CA MET A 65 -2.61 -0.97 -6.14
C MET A 65 -1.14 -0.72 -6.43
N VAL A 66 -0.77 0.53 -6.70
CA VAL A 66 0.64 0.95 -6.77
C VAL A 66 1.10 1.29 -5.36
N VAL A 67 2.26 0.79 -4.99
CA VAL A 67 2.94 1.14 -3.74
C VAL A 67 4.34 1.63 -4.07
N ILE A 68 4.68 2.79 -3.53
CA ILE A 68 6.03 3.35 -3.57
C ILE A 68 6.50 3.51 -2.13
N GLY A 69 7.71 3.06 -1.82
CA GLY A 69 8.28 3.17 -0.49
C GLY A 69 9.75 2.82 -0.49
N SER A 70 10.32 2.66 0.70
CA SER A 70 11.73 2.29 0.87
C SER A 70 11.89 1.21 1.94
N SER A 71 13.07 0.59 2.03
CA SER A 71 13.37 -0.36 3.11
C SER A 71 13.58 0.30 4.47
N LYS A 72 13.97 1.58 4.47
CA LYS A 72 14.23 2.41 5.65
C LYS A 72 14.28 3.88 5.27
N PHE A 73 14.10 4.75 6.24
CA PHE A 73 14.25 6.19 6.06
C PHE A 73 15.57 6.56 5.38
N GLY A 74 15.50 7.35 4.32
CA GLY A 74 16.64 7.81 3.53
C GLY A 74 17.21 6.79 2.51
N ALA A 75 16.66 5.58 2.42
CA ALA A 75 17.02 4.64 1.35
C ALA A 75 16.37 5.02 0.01
N ASP A 76 16.85 4.37 -1.05
CA ASP A 76 16.25 4.49 -2.39
C ASP A 76 14.80 4.02 -2.37
N GLN A 77 13.97 4.74 -3.14
CA GLN A 77 12.58 4.36 -3.34
C GLN A 77 12.47 3.19 -4.34
N ASN A 78 11.59 2.24 -4.01
CA ASN A 78 11.19 1.13 -4.86
C ASN A 78 9.68 1.20 -5.09
N GLY A 79 9.23 0.49 -6.13
CA GLY A 79 7.83 0.49 -6.53
C GLY A 79 7.35 -0.91 -6.83
N TYR A 80 6.11 -1.17 -6.43
CA TYR A 80 5.43 -2.41 -6.72
C TYR A 80 3.98 -2.14 -7.13
N VAL A 81 3.42 -3.06 -7.89
CA VAL A 81 1.99 -3.15 -8.19
C VAL A 81 1.46 -4.45 -7.62
N LEU A 82 0.46 -4.35 -6.74
CA LEU A 82 -0.35 -5.48 -6.30
C LEU A 82 -1.54 -5.63 -7.26
N ASP A 83 -1.70 -6.79 -7.85
CA ASP A 83 -2.92 -7.15 -8.57
C ASP A 83 -4.04 -7.51 -7.57
N LEU A 84 -5.14 -6.77 -7.57
CA LEU A 84 -6.23 -6.94 -6.59
C LEU A 84 -7.16 -8.14 -6.91
N GLY A 85 -6.93 -8.84 -8.02
CA GLY A 85 -7.66 -10.05 -8.40
C GLY A 85 -7.01 -11.33 -7.86
N ASN A 86 -5.69 -11.33 -7.67
CA ASN A 86 -4.95 -12.50 -7.21
C ASN A 86 -3.94 -12.22 -6.07
N TYR A 87 -3.83 -10.96 -5.65
CA TYR A 87 -2.95 -10.49 -4.59
C TYR A 87 -1.46 -10.80 -4.80
N LYS A 88 -1.01 -10.81 -6.06
CA LYS A 88 0.41 -10.95 -6.40
C LYS A 88 1.06 -9.60 -6.65
N TRP A 89 2.25 -9.45 -6.09
CA TRP A 89 3.12 -8.29 -6.31
C TRP A 89 3.96 -8.44 -7.56
N ASN A 90 4.09 -7.35 -8.31
CA ASN A 90 5.03 -7.20 -9.41
C ASN A 90 5.85 -5.93 -9.16
N ARG A 91 7.17 -6.04 -9.22
CA ARG A 91 8.03 -4.87 -9.16
C ARG A 91 7.85 -4.03 -10.42
N ILE A 92 7.89 -2.71 -10.27
CA ILE A 92 7.88 -1.78 -11.41
C ILE A 92 9.22 -1.06 -11.50
N ASP A 93 9.62 -0.77 -12.74
CA ASP A 93 10.78 0.07 -12.99
C ASP A 93 10.45 1.51 -12.63
N MET A 94 11.36 2.12 -11.87
CA MET A 94 11.23 3.48 -11.39
C MET A 94 12.52 4.23 -11.63
N TYR A 95 12.39 5.55 -11.83
CA TYR A 95 13.55 6.43 -11.76
C TYR A 95 14.11 6.42 -10.34
N ARG A 96 15.42 6.21 -10.21
CA ARG A 96 16.08 6.14 -8.91
C ARG A 96 16.08 7.52 -8.26
N HIS A 97 15.46 7.61 -7.09
CA HIS A 97 15.50 8.81 -6.26
C HIS A 97 15.60 8.43 -4.79
N SER A 98 16.34 9.25 -4.05
CA SER A 98 16.47 9.20 -2.61
C SER A 98 15.70 10.37 -2.02
N GLY A 99 14.89 10.11 -1.00
CA GLY A 99 13.97 11.10 -0.43
C GLY A 99 12.56 10.53 -0.25
N HIS A 100 11.76 11.22 0.56
CA HIS A 100 10.43 10.76 0.93
C HIS A 100 9.38 11.20 -0.11
N VAL A 101 8.59 10.25 -0.63
CA VAL A 101 7.43 10.55 -1.46
C VAL A 101 6.27 11.01 -0.56
N GLN A 102 6.05 12.33 -0.49
CA GLN A 102 5.00 12.89 0.37
C GLN A 102 3.59 12.68 -0.18
N CYS A 103 3.43 12.77 -1.50
CA CYS A 103 2.18 12.62 -2.22
C CYS A 103 2.42 12.03 -3.61
N GLY A 104 1.37 11.45 -4.17
CA GLY A 104 1.34 10.93 -5.54
C GLY A 104 -0.10 10.88 -6.03
N CYS A 105 -0.28 10.90 -7.35
CA CYS A 105 -1.59 10.73 -7.98
C CYS A 105 -1.48 9.77 -9.16
N VAL A 106 -2.62 9.20 -9.56
CA VAL A 106 -2.73 8.46 -10.81
C VAL A 106 -3.43 9.37 -11.81
N MET A 107 -2.83 9.52 -12.98
CA MET A 107 -3.43 10.21 -14.12
C MET A 107 -3.79 9.16 -15.17
N GLU A 108 -5.06 9.08 -15.51
CA GLU A 108 -5.57 8.30 -16.64
C GLU A 108 -5.77 9.25 -17.82
N LEU A 109 -5.24 8.89 -18.99
CA LEU A 109 -5.27 9.71 -20.21
C LEU A 109 -6.36 9.21 -21.17
#